data_AF-A0A7S2E502-F1
#
_entry.id   AF-A0A7S2E502-F1
#
_cell.length_a   1.000
_cell.length_b   1.000
_cell.length_c   1.000
_cell.angle_alpha   90.00
_cell.angle_beta   90.00
_cell.angle_gamma   90.00
#
_symmetry.space_group_name_H-M   'P 1'
#
loop_
_entity.id
_entity.type
_entity.pdbx_description
1 polymer ?
#
loop_
_entity_poly.entity_id
_entity_poly.type
_entity_poly.pdbx_seq_one_letter_code
_entity_poly.pdbx_strand_id
1 'polypeptide(L)'
;LAVLGLRKLHQFITEEISKEFLSDDTWATVCHMLRRCLSVRGLPPPTSNVATETKGNNSGNEDEEIEKRREAKIMMDEFVLEERVLSGRRYIGSCATEIIGSLLSNNTYSQCMGLGWYLFLTTGLGNGIYEWEAAAKIMDSHAELDQNGSSHPPHYLENALYGRKWMTKFLLHLISREDVMGVTSSNAEEGGNSKRTASVAQNLIKDQTESILNALIAKEAVLSGGKDTKKGASTEVKHLTALVNQLLDGYNKLDDNHLFVMPWLCPKLSACIQSNDKDLRSIVHILVQRMFNGPLSDKMKSAKSGTPTLQAT
;
A
#
# COMPACT_ATOMS: atom_id res chain seq x y z
N LEU A 1 -21.79 -17.69 1.48
CA LEU A 1 -21.91 -17.87 0.01
C LEU A 1 -20.77 -17.22 -0.76
N ALA A 2 -20.50 -15.91 -0.62
CA ALA A 2 -19.42 -15.22 -1.34
C ALA A 2 -18.03 -15.86 -1.15
N VAL A 3 -17.63 -16.18 0.09
CA VAL A 3 -16.35 -16.86 0.40
C VAL A 3 -16.25 -18.22 -0.28
N LEU A 4 -17.33 -19.00 -0.30
CA LEU A 4 -17.36 -20.29 -1.01
C LEU A 4 -17.21 -20.09 -2.52
N GLY A 5 -17.86 -19.07 -3.09
CA GLY A 5 -17.70 -18.70 -4.49
C GLY A 5 -16.27 -18.32 -4.85
N LEU A 6 -15.60 -17.54 -3.99
CA LEU A 6 -14.19 -17.18 -4.15
C LEU A 6 -13.26 -18.39 -4.11
N ARG A 7 -13.49 -19.32 -3.17
CA ARG A 7 -12.71 -20.57 -3.11
C ARG A 7 -12.90 -21.43 -4.35
N LYS A 8 -14.14 -21.56 -4.84
CA LYS A 8 -14.42 -22.28 -6.09
C LYS A 8 -13.78 -21.61 -7.30
N LEU A 9 -13.80 -20.27 -7.36
CA LEU A 9 -13.12 -19.52 -8.42
C LEU A 9 -11.62 -19.80 -8.41
N HIS A 10 -10.99 -19.77 -7.22
CA HIS A 10 -9.57 -20.08 -7.07
C HIS A 10 -9.25 -21.53 -7.46
N GLN A 11 -10.06 -22.49 -7.01
CA GLN A 11 -9.93 -23.89 -7.39
C GLN A 11 -10.05 -24.07 -8.90
N PHE A 12 -11.05 -23.45 -9.54
CA PHE A 12 -11.24 -23.50 -10.97
C PHE A 12 -10.00 -23.05 -11.74
N ILE A 13 -9.42 -21.90 -11.37
CA ILE A 13 -8.23 -21.33 -12.02
C ILE A 13 -6.97 -22.16 -11.77
N THR A 14 -6.86 -22.75 -10.58
CA THR A 14 -5.60 -23.38 -10.16
C THR A 14 -5.54 -24.88 -10.41
N GLU A 15 -6.68 -25.57 -10.39
CA GLU A 15 -6.77 -27.03 -10.44
C GLU A 15 -7.57 -27.54 -11.64
N GLU A 16 -8.63 -26.86 -12.05
CA GLU A 16 -9.60 -27.42 -13.02
C GLU A 16 -9.35 -26.99 -14.46
N ILE A 17 -8.85 -25.77 -14.70
CA ILE A 17 -8.56 -25.27 -16.04
C ILE A 17 -7.08 -25.47 -16.40
N SER A 18 -6.83 -26.06 -17.58
CA SER A 18 -5.46 -26.13 -18.09
C SER A 18 -4.94 -24.73 -18.39
N LYS A 19 -3.67 -24.48 -18.08
CA LYS A 19 -3.01 -23.17 -18.20
C LYS A 19 -3.08 -22.58 -19.61
N GLU A 20 -3.11 -23.44 -20.63
CA GLU A 20 -3.24 -23.07 -22.04
C GLU A 20 -4.57 -22.40 -22.39
N PHE A 21 -5.61 -22.60 -21.57
CA PHE A 21 -6.92 -21.98 -21.74
C PHE A 21 -7.11 -20.72 -20.89
N LEU A 22 -6.12 -20.31 -20.10
CA LEU A 22 -6.16 -19.06 -19.33
C LEU A 22 -5.86 -17.87 -20.25
N SER A 23 -6.91 -17.38 -20.91
CA SER A 23 -6.86 -16.19 -21.78
C SER A 23 -6.86 -14.87 -20.99
N ASP A 24 -6.58 -13.78 -21.69
CA ASP A 24 -6.68 -12.42 -21.14
C ASP A 24 -8.08 -12.12 -20.58
N ASP A 25 -9.15 -12.55 -21.27
CA ASP A 25 -10.55 -12.40 -20.81
C ASP A 25 -10.83 -13.15 -19.51
N THR A 26 -10.20 -14.31 -19.33
CA THR A 26 -10.28 -15.08 -18.08
C THR A 26 -9.66 -14.28 -16.96
N TRP A 27 -8.45 -13.75 -17.17
CA TRP A 27 -7.78 -12.91 -16.19
C TRP A 27 -8.53 -11.62 -15.91
N ALA A 28 -9.11 -10.98 -16.92
CA ALA A 28 -9.94 -9.80 -16.75
C ALA A 28 -11.10 -10.09 -15.78
N THR A 29 -11.85 -11.16 -16.05
CA THR A 29 -13.00 -11.58 -15.23
C THR A 29 -12.58 -11.84 -13.79
N VAL A 30 -11.56 -12.69 -13.60
CA VAL A 30 -11.04 -13.07 -12.28
C VAL A 30 -10.54 -11.85 -11.52
N CYS A 31 -9.72 -11.01 -12.15
CA CYS A 31 -9.11 -9.87 -11.51
C CYS A 31 -10.14 -8.83 -11.09
N HIS A 32 -11.15 -8.56 -11.94
CA HIS A 32 -12.24 -7.65 -11.60
C HIS A 32 -13.09 -8.19 -10.45
N MET A 33 -13.38 -9.49 -10.42
CA MET A 33 -14.10 -10.12 -9.30
C MET A 33 -13.32 -10.01 -7.99
N LEU A 34 -12.03 -10.38 -8.00
CA LEU A 34 -11.18 -10.30 -6.82
C LEU A 34 -11.04 -8.86 -6.33
N ARG A 35 -10.83 -7.90 -7.23
CA ARG A 35 -10.72 -6.48 -6.87
C ARG A 35 -11.99 -5.95 -6.21
N ARG A 36 -13.17 -6.31 -6.73
CA ARG A 36 -14.45 -5.92 -6.13
C ARG A 36 -14.64 -6.49 -4.72
N CYS A 37 -14.07 -7.66 -4.44
CA CYS A 37 -14.11 -8.29 -3.12
C CYS A 37 -13.18 -7.63 -2.08
N LEU A 38 -12.25 -6.78 -2.50
CA LEU A 38 -11.38 -6.04 -1.59
C LEU A 38 -12.04 -4.78 -1.02
N SER A 39 -13.00 -4.20 -1.74
CA SER A 39 -13.64 -2.95 -1.34
C SER A 39 -14.58 -3.09 -0.15
N VAL A 40 -14.62 -2.06 0.70
CA VAL A 40 -15.55 -1.94 1.82
C VAL A 40 -16.82 -1.24 1.35
N ARG A 41 -17.91 -2.00 1.26
CA ARG A 41 -19.21 -1.46 0.87
C ARG A 41 -19.75 -0.53 1.97
N GLY A 42 -20.29 0.61 1.56
CA GLY A 42 -20.94 1.56 2.47
C GLY A 42 -19.97 2.44 3.25
N LEU A 43 -18.67 2.35 2.97
CA LEU A 43 -17.69 3.23 3.62
C LEU A 43 -17.99 4.69 3.24
N PRO A 44 -18.17 5.60 4.22
CA PRO A 44 -18.38 7.01 3.91
C PRO A 44 -17.15 7.57 3.19
N PRO A 45 -17.34 8.51 2.26
CA PRO A 45 -16.23 9.15 1.57
C PRO A 45 -15.31 9.79 2.60
N PRO A 46 -13.98 9.76 2.39
CA PRO A 46 -13.03 10.40 3.30
C PRO A 46 -13.43 11.87 3.42
N THR A 47 -13.89 12.26 4.61
CA THR A 47 -14.23 13.66 4.90
C THR A 47 -12.93 14.44 4.87
N SER A 48 -12.60 15.03 3.73
CA SER A 48 -11.49 15.96 3.61
C SER A 48 -11.73 17.11 4.60
N ASN A 49 -10.96 17.15 5.68
CA ASN A 49 -10.73 18.33 6.52
C ASN A 49 -11.98 19.14 6.91
N VAL A 50 -12.92 18.54 7.64
CA VAL A 50 -13.96 19.32 8.33
C VAL A 50 -13.39 20.04 9.58
N ALA A 51 -12.14 19.76 9.96
CA ALA A 51 -11.50 20.42 11.09
C ALA A 51 -10.02 20.69 10.80
N THR A 52 -9.73 21.70 9.99
CA THR A 52 -8.58 22.62 10.18
C THR A 52 -8.59 23.73 9.12
N GLU A 53 -8.86 24.94 9.61
CA GLU A 53 -8.24 26.21 9.19
C GLU A 53 -8.41 26.67 7.74
N THR A 54 -9.59 27.21 7.43
CA THR A 54 -9.67 28.38 6.54
C THR A 54 -10.23 29.55 7.33
N LYS A 55 -9.36 30.30 8.01
CA LYS A 55 -9.67 31.70 8.36
C LYS A 55 -9.65 32.50 7.06
N GLY A 56 -10.74 32.42 6.31
CA GLY A 56 -10.95 33.17 5.08
C GLY A 56 -12.42 33.51 4.97
N ASN A 57 -12.73 34.80 5.13
CA ASN A 57 -14.06 35.40 5.03
C ASN A 57 -14.89 34.80 3.88
N ASN A 58 -15.94 34.04 4.22
CA ASN A 58 -17.10 33.85 3.34
C ASN A 58 -18.29 33.37 4.19
N SER A 59 -19.13 34.32 4.62
CA SER A 59 -20.34 34.11 5.41
C SER A 59 -21.50 33.50 4.59
N GLY A 60 -21.20 32.63 3.62
CA GLY A 60 -22.17 32.06 2.68
C GLY A 60 -22.22 30.53 2.63
N ASN A 61 -21.41 29.83 3.43
CA ASN A 61 -21.21 28.37 3.31
C ASN A 61 -21.47 27.56 4.59
N GLU A 62 -21.91 28.18 5.69
CA GLU A 62 -22.09 27.46 6.97
C GLU A 62 -23.23 26.42 6.88
N ASP A 63 -24.33 26.74 6.20
CA ASP A 63 -25.45 25.81 6.02
C ASP A 63 -25.09 24.60 5.15
N GLU A 64 -24.29 24.79 4.09
CA GLU A 64 -23.81 23.71 3.22
C GLU A 64 -22.80 22.80 3.95
N GLU A 65 -21.95 23.39 4.80
CA GLU A 65 -21.01 22.64 5.61
C GLU A 65 -21.72 21.85 6.73
N ILE A 66 -22.74 22.43 7.35
CA ILE A 66 -23.59 21.75 8.33
C ILE A 66 -24.31 20.57 7.68
N GLU A 67 -24.84 20.74 6.47
CA GLU A 67 -25.55 19.66 5.78
C GLU A 67 -24.60 18.54 5.36
N LYS A 68 -23.41 18.86 4.83
CA LYS A 68 -22.38 17.85 4.54
C LYS A 68 -21.95 17.07 5.79
N ARG A 69 -21.84 17.74 6.94
CA ARG A 69 -21.54 17.08 8.23
C ARG A 69 -22.69 16.16 8.66
N ARG A 70 -23.94 16.58 8.48
CA ARG A 70 -25.13 15.78 8.78
C ARG A 70 -25.17 14.54 7.89
N GLU A 71 -25.00 14.69 6.57
CA GLU A 71 -24.96 13.59 5.61
C GLU A 71 -23.84 12.59 5.92
N ALA A 72 -22.63 13.10 6.20
CA ALA A 72 -21.50 12.26 6.59
C ALA A 72 -21.77 11.45 7.86
N LYS A 73 -22.46 12.05 8.84
CA LYS A 73 -22.87 11.35 10.06
C LYS A 73 -23.93 10.27 9.78
N ILE A 74 -24.92 10.56 8.94
CA ILE A 74 -25.95 9.58 8.56
C ILE A 74 -25.31 8.38 7.85
N MET A 75 -24.40 8.62 6.89
CA MET A 75 -23.66 7.56 6.21
C MET A 75 -22.80 6.74 7.18
N MET A 76 -22.20 7.39 8.18
CA MET A 76 -21.42 6.72 9.22
C MET A 76 -22.29 5.79 10.07
N ASP A 77 -23.45 6.28 10.53
CA ASP A 77 -24.38 5.52 11.34
C ASP A 77 -24.96 4.33 10.56
N GLU A 78 -25.27 4.52 9.27
CA GLU A 78 -25.72 3.46 8.36
C GLU A 78 -24.63 2.39 8.16
N PHE A 79 -23.38 2.80 7.93
CA PHE A 79 -22.25 1.88 7.81
C PHE A 79 -22.07 1.03 9.08
N VAL A 80 -22.08 1.64 10.26
CA VAL A 80 -21.95 0.94 11.54
C VAL A 80 -23.11 -0.04 11.75
N LEU A 81 -24.33 0.36 11.39
CA LEU A 81 -25.50 -0.51 11.47
C LEU A 81 -25.41 -1.70 10.51
N GLU A 82 -25.04 -1.48 9.25
CA GLU A 82 -24.81 -2.54 8.27
C GLU A 82 -23.74 -3.52 8.78
N GLU A 83 -22.64 -3.03 9.34
CA GLU A 83 -21.54 -3.86 9.83
C GLU A 83 -21.92 -4.73 11.02
N ARG A 84 -22.91 -4.33 11.83
CA ARG A 84 -23.46 -5.20 12.88
C ARG A 84 -24.24 -6.37 12.30
N VAL A 85 -25.06 -6.11 11.29
CA VAL A 85 -25.91 -7.13 10.67
C VAL A 85 -25.09 -8.05 9.76
N LEU A 86 -24.07 -7.51 9.09
CA LEU A 86 -23.34 -8.17 8.00
C LEU A 86 -21.84 -8.29 8.28
N SER A 87 -21.47 -8.41 9.54
CA SER A 87 -20.08 -8.53 10.02
C SER A 87 -19.29 -9.66 9.33
N GLY A 88 -19.97 -10.72 8.87
CA GLY A 88 -19.38 -11.80 8.08
C GLY A 88 -18.81 -11.37 6.71
N ARG A 89 -19.14 -10.17 6.21
CA ARG A 89 -18.55 -9.61 4.97
C ARG A 89 -17.03 -9.42 5.09
N ARG A 90 -16.49 -9.26 6.31
CA ARG A 90 -15.05 -9.09 6.54
C ARG A 90 -14.21 -10.31 6.13
N TYR A 91 -14.82 -11.50 6.07
CA TYR A 91 -14.17 -12.71 5.53
C TYR A 91 -13.98 -12.67 4.00
N ILE A 92 -14.77 -11.85 3.29
CA ILE A 92 -14.66 -11.73 1.83
C ILE A 92 -13.32 -11.08 1.47
N GLY A 93 -12.96 -9.99 2.16
CA GLY A 93 -11.70 -9.29 1.95
C GLY A 93 -10.48 -10.17 2.23
N SER A 94 -10.43 -10.83 3.39
CA SER A 94 -9.32 -11.74 3.74
C SER A 94 -9.18 -12.92 2.77
N CYS A 95 -10.30 -13.54 2.37
CA CYS A 95 -10.28 -14.62 1.39
C CYS A 95 -9.80 -14.13 0.01
N ALA A 96 -10.25 -12.95 -0.44
CA ALA A 96 -9.76 -12.35 -1.67
C ALA A 96 -8.26 -12.04 -1.61
N THR A 97 -7.78 -11.48 -0.49
CA THR A 97 -6.33 -11.24 -0.26
C THR A 97 -5.53 -12.53 -0.31
N GLU A 98 -6.02 -13.60 0.31
CA GLU A 98 -5.36 -14.91 0.27
C GLU A 98 -5.24 -15.44 -1.16
N ILE A 99 -6.32 -15.38 -1.94
CA ILE A 99 -6.34 -15.81 -3.34
C ILE A 99 -5.37 -14.96 -4.19
N ILE A 100 -5.41 -13.63 -4.05
CA ILE A 100 -4.47 -12.74 -4.73
C ILE A 100 -3.02 -13.09 -4.33
N GLY A 101 -2.77 -13.31 -3.03
CA GLY A 101 -1.52 -13.81 -2.48
C GLY A 101 -1.01 -15.06 -3.19
N SER A 102 -1.87 -16.07 -3.31
CA SER A 102 -1.59 -17.33 -3.97
C SER A 102 -1.29 -17.18 -5.45
N LEU A 103 -2.08 -16.38 -6.17
CA LEU A 103 -1.93 -16.20 -7.61
C LEU A 103 -0.66 -15.42 -7.95
N LEU A 104 -0.43 -14.30 -7.28
CA LEU A 104 0.68 -13.39 -7.60
C LEU A 104 2.05 -13.90 -7.09
N SER A 105 2.06 -14.79 -6.10
CA SER A 105 3.30 -15.40 -5.60
C SER A 105 3.73 -16.65 -6.37
N ASN A 106 2.85 -17.20 -7.21
CA ASN A 106 3.16 -18.34 -8.05
C ASN A 106 3.67 -17.85 -9.41
N ASN A 107 4.94 -18.11 -9.69
CA ASN A 107 5.59 -17.67 -10.93
C ASN A 107 4.85 -18.12 -12.20
N THR A 108 4.20 -19.28 -12.18
CA THR A 108 3.46 -19.73 -13.36
C THR A 108 2.23 -18.87 -13.60
N TYR A 109 1.41 -18.63 -12.58
CA TYR A 109 0.21 -17.81 -12.75
C TYR A 109 0.55 -16.34 -12.98
N SER A 110 1.57 -15.80 -12.31
CA SER A 110 1.99 -14.42 -12.53
C SER A 110 2.54 -14.18 -13.94
N GLN A 111 3.22 -15.17 -14.54
CA GLN A 111 3.66 -15.11 -15.94
C GLN A 111 2.49 -15.24 -16.91
N CYS A 112 1.59 -16.21 -16.72
CA CYS A 112 0.41 -16.38 -17.58
C CYS A 112 -0.55 -15.18 -17.53
N MET A 113 -0.69 -14.56 -16.37
CA MET A 113 -1.51 -13.37 -16.14
C MET A 113 -0.90 -12.11 -16.76
N GLY A 114 0.43 -12.03 -16.83
CA GLY A 114 1.14 -10.87 -17.32
C GLY A 114 1.15 -9.68 -16.34
N LEU A 115 2.04 -8.72 -16.62
CA LEU A 115 2.32 -7.60 -15.72
C LEU A 115 1.12 -6.66 -15.54
N GLY A 116 0.28 -6.48 -16.57
CA GLY A 116 -0.89 -5.59 -16.50
C GLY A 116 -1.88 -6.01 -15.41
N TRP A 117 -2.32 -7.27 -15.43
CA TRP A 117 -3.23 -7.82 -14.42
C TRP A 117 -2.57 -7.99 -13.05
N TYR A 118 -1.26 -8.29 -13.00
CA TYR A 118 -0.49 -8.27 -11.76
C TYR A 118 -0.59 -6.91 -11.07
N LEU A 119 -0.32 -5.83 -11.81
CA LEU A 119 -0.39 -4.46 -11.31
C LEU A 119 -1.82 -4.04 -10.97
N PHE A 120 -2.80 -4.48 -11.76
CA PHE A 120 -4.21 -4.23 -11.49
C PHE A 120 -4.64 -4.80 -10.12
N LEU A 121 -4.29 -6.05 -9.83
CA LEU A 121 -4.60 -6.69 -8.55
C LEU A 121 -3.82 -6.07 -7.39
N THR A 122 -2.53 -5.80 -7.59
CA THR A 122 -1.69 -5.18 -6.56
C THR A 122 -2.19 -3.78 -6.21
N THR A 123 -2.56 -2.98 -7.22
CA THR A 123 -3.19 -1.66 -7.01
C THR A 123 -4.53 -1.78 -6.29
N GLY A 124 -5.35 -2.75 -6.68
CA GLY A 124 -6.61 -3.06 -5.99
C GLY A 124 -6.41 -3.39 -4.50
N LEU A 125 -5.39 -4.19 -4.18
CA LEU A 125 -5.03 -4.52 -2.80
C LEU A 125 -4.57 -3.29 -2.02
N GLY A 126 -3.77 -2.40 -2.62
CA GLY A 126 -3.38 -1.12 -2.03
C GLY A 126 -4.58 -0.26 -1.64
N ASN A 127 -5.57 -0.14 -2.53
CA ASN A 127 -6.81 0.58 -2.25
C ASN A 127 -7.64 -0.10 -1.15
N GLY A 128 -7.76 -1.43 -1.20
CA GLY A 128 -8.46 -2.20 -0.16
C GLY A 128 -7.85 -2.01 1.22
N ILE A 129 -6.51 -1.99 1.34
CA ILE A 129 -5.81 -1.69 2.60
C ILE A 129 -6.24 -0.32 3.15
N TYR A 130 -6.28 0.71 2.30
CA TYR A 130 -6.70 2.05 2.72
C TYR A 130 -8.16 2.07 3.22
N GLU A 131 -9.07 1.43 2.49
CA GLU A 131 -10.48 1.32 2.88
C GLU A 131 -10.66 0.54 4.18
N TRP A 132 -9.91 -0.55 4.40
CA TRP A 132 -9.94 -1.30 5.65
C TRP A 132 -9.37 -0.50 6.82
N GLU A 133 -8.31 0.29 6.63
CA GLU A 133 -7.79 1.17 7.68
C GLU A 133 -8.77 2.27 8.05
N ALA A 134 -9.48 2.84 7.07
CA ALA A 134 -10.55 3.80 7.31
C ALA A 134 -11.72 3.16 8.06
N ALA A 135 -12.17 1.99 7.61
CA ALA A 135 -13.23 1.22 8.27
C ALA A 135 -12.86 0.86 9.72
N ALA A 136 -11.61 0.44 9.96
CA ALA A 136 -11.12 0.12 11.30
C ALA A 136 -11.23 1.32 12.25
N LYS A 137 -10.81 2.52 11.81
CA LYS A 137 -10.89 3.75 12.61
C LYS A 137 -12.34 4.09 12.99
N ILE A 138 -13.27 3.89 12.07
CA ILE A 138 -14.70 4.09 12.29
C ILE A 138 -15.21 3.12 13.35
N MET A 139 -14.99 1.82 13.14
CA MET A 139 -15.45 0.77 14.06
C MET A 139 -14.86 0.93 15.45
N ASP A 140 -13.57 1.27 15.55
CA ASP A 140 -12.87 1.53 16.80
C ASP A 140 -13.46 2.72 17.59
N SER A 141 -14.08 3.68 16.89
CA SER A 141 -14.73 4.84 17.51
C SER A 141 -16.15 4.52 17.99
N HIS A 142 -16.72 3.38 17.58
CA HIS A 142 -18.08 2.93 17.90
C HIS A 142 -18.11 1.58 18.64
N ALA A 143 -16.96 1.16 19.18
CA ALA A 143 -16.71 -0.19 19.72
C ALA A 143 -17.44 -0.52 21.05
N GLU A 144 -18.14 0.43 21.67
CA GLU A 144 -18.84 0.20 22.96
C GLU A 144 -20.08 -0.70 22.86
N LEU A 145 -20.43 -1.23 21.68
CA LEU A 145 -21.75 -1.82 21.42
C LEU A 145 -21.78 -3.30 21.03
N ASP A 146 -20.65 -4.01 20.93
CA ASP A 146 -20.60 -5.41 20.47
C ASP A 146 -20.05 -6.39 21.52
N GLN A 147 -20.90 -6.90 22.42
CA GLN A 147 -20.55 -7.98 23.37
C GLN A 147 -21.27 -9.32 23.18
N ASN A 148 -22.09 -9.51 22.14
CA ASN A 148 -22.85 -10.76 21.99
C ASN A 148 -22.70 -11.39 20.60
N GLY A 149 -21.89 -12.45 20.48
CA GLY A 149 -21.89 -13.32 19.29
C GLY A 149 -20.68 -14.25 19.20
N SER A 150 -20.93 -15.57 19.08
CA SER A 150 -19.94 -16.66 19.15
C SER A 150 -19.11 -16.91 17.88
N SER A 151 -18.92 -15.90 17.04
CA SER A 151 -17.98 -15.93 15.91
C SER A 151 -17.52 -14.51 15.65
N HIS A 152 -16.27 -14.20 16.00
CA HIS A 152 -15.71 -12.88 15.76
C HIS A 152 -15.10 -12.86 14.35
N PRO A 153 -15.76 -12.22 13.35
CA PRO A 153 -15.13 -11.99 12.05
C PRO A 153 -13.86 -11.16 12.22
N PRO A 154 -12.89 -11.27 11.30
CA PRO A 154 -11.62 -10.57 11.42
C PRO A 154 -11.86 -9.07 11.55
N HIS A 155 -11.06 -8.40 12.38
CA HIS A 155 -11.12 -6.95 12.47
C HIS A 155 -10.61 -6.35 11.14
N TYR A 156 -11.15 -5.21 10.73
CA TYR A 156 -10.67 -4.56 9.50
C TYR A 156 -9.16 -4.25 9.53
N LEU A 157 -8.64 -3.93 10.72
CA LEU A 157 -7.20 -3.73 10.90
C LEU A 157 -6.39 -5.02 10.64
N GLU A 158 -6.93 -6.19 10.98
CA GLU A 158 -6.26 -7.47 10.69
C GLU A 158 -6.21 -7.72 9.18
N ASN A 159 -7.30 -7.44 8.46
CA ASN A 159 -7.33 -7.50 7.00
C ASN A 159 -6.31 -6.53 6.38
N ALA A 160 -6.22 -5.29 6.88
CA ALA A 160 -5.25 -4.31 6.44
C ALA A 160 -3.79 -4.78 6.66
N LEU A 161 -3.47 -5.27 7.86
CA LEU A 161 -2.13 -5.80 8.17
C LEU A 161 -1.79 -7.03 7.32
N TYR A 162 -2.76 -7.92 7.10
CA TYR A 162 -2.58 -9.07 6.23
C TYR A 162 -2.37 -8.67 4.77
N GLY A 163 -3.12 -7.68 4.28
CA GLY A 163 -2.92 -7.06 2.98
C GLY A 163 -1.54 -6.43 2.85
N ARG A 164 -1.07 -5.67 3.86
CA ARG A 164 0.27 -5.07 3.88
C ARG A 164 1.37 -6.12 3.81
N LYS A 165 1.20 -7.27 4.48
CA LYS A 165 2.15 -8.41 4.39
C LYS A 165 2.31 -8.91 2.95
N TRP A 166 1.21 -9.06 2.21
CA TRP A 166 1.27 -9.46 0.81
C TRP A 166 1.82 -8.33 -0.08
N MET A 167 1.40 -7.09 0.16
CA MET A 167 1.91 -5.92 -0.54
C MET A 167 3.44 -5.85 -0.45
N THR A 168 4.04 -5.99 0.74
CA THR A 168 5.50 -6.01 0.92
C THR A 168 6.15 -7.05 0.02
N LYS A 169 5.60 -8.27 -0.08
CA LYS A 169 6.13 -9.30 -0.99
C LYS A 169 6.01 -8.92 -2.46
N PHE A 170 4.88 -8.34 -2.87
CA PHE A 170 4.67 -7.92 -4.25
C PHE A 170 5.58 -6.76 -4.66
N LEU A 171 5.80 -5.79 -3.76
CA LEU A 171 6.76 -4.72 -3.98
C LEU A 171 8.18 -5.26 -4.17
N LEU A 172 8.61 -6.18 -3.31
CA LEU A 172 9.90 -6.84 -3.44
C LEU A 172 10.01 -7.68 -4.72
N HIS A 173 8.92 -8.28 -5.18
CA HIS A 173 8.93 -8.99 -6.46
C HIS A 173 9.05 -8.00 -7.64
N LEU A 174 8.26 -6.93 -7.66
CA LEU A 174 8.26 -5.94 -8.74
C LEU A 174 9.59 -5.18 -8.85
N ILE A 175 10.22 -4.87 -7.72
CA ILE A 175 11.48 -4.12 -7.73
C ILE A 175 12.67 -4.98 -8.17
N SER A 176 12.61 -6.31 -8.01
CA SER A 176 13.64 -7.23 -8.51
C SER A 176 13.52 -7.53 -10.00
N ARG A 177 12.54 -6.96 -10.70
CA ARG A 177 12.28 -7.20 -12.11
C ARG A 177 12.99 -6.18 -12.99
N GLU A 178 13.85 -6.66 -13.89
CA GLU A 178 14.58 -5.82 -14.85
C GLU A 178 13.64 -5.11 -15.83
N ASP A 179 12.52 -5.73 -16.23
CA ASP A 179 11.52 -5.12 -17.11
C ASP A 179 10.75 -3.96 -16.44
N VAL A 180 10.81 -3.87 -15.11
CA VAL A 180 10.23 -2.78 -14.32
C VAL A 180 11.27 -1.69 -14.04
N MET A 181 12.46 -2.07 -13.59
CA MET A 181 13.47 -1.12 -13.09
C MET A 181 14.51 -0.69 -14.14
N GLY A 182 14.70 -1.49 -15.20
CA GLY A 182 15.70 -1.26 -16.25
C GLY A 182 15.29 -0.28 -17.36
N VAL A 183 14.05 0.21 -17.37
CA VAL A 183 13.49 1.07 -18.44
C VAL A 183 14.13 2.47 -18.52
N THR A 184 15.06 2.79 -17.61
CA THR A 184 15.84 4.04 -17.64
C THR A 184 16.96 4.09 -18.70
N SER A 185 17.29 2.96 -19.33
CA SER A 185 18.44 2.84 -20.24
C SER A 185 18.03 2.79 -21.72
N SER A 186 17.86 3.97 -22.33
CA SER A 186 18.22 4.35 -23.72
C SER A 186 18.04 3.42 -24.94
N ASN A 187 17.23 2.34 -24.94
CA ASN A 187 16.98 1.52 -26.15
C ASN A 187 15.51 1.06 -26.29
N ALA A 188 14.55 1.98 -26.16
CA ALA A 188 13.12 1.64 -26.23
C ALA A 188 12.37 2.51 -27.26
N GLU A 189 12.64 2.31 -28.55
CA GLU A 189 11.86 2.93 -29.62
C GLU A 189 10.66 2.09 -30.10
N GLU A 190 10.47 0.84 -29.64
CA GLU A 190 9.45 -0.05 -30.24
C GLU A 190 8.29 -0.50 -29.33
N GLY A 191 8.13 0.01 -28.10
CA GLY A 191 7.19 -0.58 -27.14
C GLY A 191 6.45 0.38 -26.21
N GLY A 192 5.65 1.32 -26.75
CA GLY A 192 4.93 2.33 -25.94
C GLY A 192 4.09 1.77 -24.79
N ASN A 193 3.48 0.58 -24.95
CA ASN A 193 2.67 -0.05 -23.91
C ASN A 193 3.51 -0.67 -22.77
N SER A 194 4.70 -1.17 -23.08
CA SER A 194 5.63 -1.75 -22.10
C SER A 194 6.18 -0.67 -21.16
N LYS A 195 6.61 0.48 -21.74
CA LYS A 195 7.10 1.63 -20.98
C LYS A 195 6.03 2.21 -20.05
N ARG A 196 4.78 2.29 -20.50
CA ARG A 196 3.66 2.74 -19.68
C ARG A 196 3.44 1.79 -18.49
N THR A 197 3.43 0.49 -18.73
CA THR A 197 3.22 -0.54 -17.69
C THR A 197 4.34 -0.53 -16.65
N ALA A 198 5.60 -0.41 -17.07
CA ALA A 198 6.74 -0.27 -16.16
C ALA A 198 6.65 1.01 -15.32
N SER A 199 6.24 2.14 -15.91
CA SER A 199 6.02 3.38 -15.15
C SER A 199 4.90 3.25 -14.12
N VAL A 200 3.80 2.56 -14.44
CA VAL A 200 2.74 2.26 -13.46
C VAL A 200 3.29 1.39 -12.31
N ALA A 201 4.13 0.39 -12.63
CA ALA A 201 4.78 -0.43 -11.60
C ALA A 201 5.69 0.39 -10.69
N GLN A 202 6.53 1.26 -11.25
CA GLN A 202 7.42 2.13 -10.48
C GLN A 202 6.65 3.09 -9.56
N ASN A 203 5.57 3.70 -10.07
CA ASN A 203 4.70 4.55 -9.26
C ASN A 203 4.02 3.75 -8.14
N LEU A 204 3.53 2.55 -8.43
CA LEU A 204 2.94 1.67 -7.42
C LEU A 204 3.96 1.30 -6.33
N ILE A 205 5.19 0.95 -6.71
CA ILE A 205 6.28 0.68 -5.75
C ILE A 205 6.50 1.88 -4.86
N LYS A 206 6.65 3.07 -5.46
CA LYS A 206 6.83 4.31 -4.73
C LYS A 206 5.68 4.56 -3.77
N ASP A 207 4.45 4.63 -4.26
CA ASP A 207 3.27 5.02 -3.49
C ASP A 207 3.01 4.05 -2.32
N GLN A 208 3.16 2.75 -2.53
CA GLN A 208 2.94 1.75 -1.49
C GLN A 208 4.10 1.68 -0.48
N THR A 209 5.34 1.91 -0.93
CA THR A 209 6.49 2.09 -0.03
C THR A 209 6.29 3.31 0.86
N GLU A 210 5.92 4.44 0.28
CA GLU A 210 5.65 5.65 1.04
C GLU A 210 4.50 5.44 2.02
N SER A 211 3.42 4.78 1.59
CA SER A 211 2.26 4.47 2.43
C SER A 211 2.67 3.68 3.68
N ILE A 212 3.45 2.60 3.56
CA ILE A 212 3.83 1.78 4.72
C ILE A 212 4.82 2.50 5.65
N LEU A 213 5.77 3.26 5.11
CA LEU A 213 6.72 4.04 5.91
C LEU A 213 5.99 5.15 6.69
N ASN A 214 5.12 5.91 6.02
CA ASN A 214 4.36 6.98 6.67
C ASN A 214 3.40 6.43 7.73
N ALA A 215 2.78 5.27 7.48
CA ALA A 215 1.90 4.61 8.46
C ALA A 215 2.66 4.23 9.73
N LEU A 216 3.87 3.67 9.62
CA LEU A 216 4.72 3.37 10.77
C LEU A 216 5.06 4.63 11.55
N ILE A 217 5.61 5.66 10.88
CA ILE A 217 6.04 6.91 11.52
C ILE A 217 4.87 7.59 12.25
N ALA A 218 3.70 7.68 11.62
CA ALA A 218 2.52 8.29 12.22
C ALA A 218 2.07 7.54 13.48
N LYS A 219 2.13 6.20 13.48
CA LYS A 219 1.72 5.38 14.62
C LYS A 219 2.75 5.40 15.75
N GLU A 220 4.05 5.45 15.43
CA GLU A 220 5.12 5.65 16.42
C GLU A 220 5.01 7.01 17.12
N ALA A 221 4.67 8.07 16.38
CA ALA A 221 4.47 9.41 16.93
C ALA A 221 3.30 9.44 17.93
N VAL A 222 2.18 8.75 17.62
CA VAL A 222 1.03 8.63 18.53
C VAL A 222 1.40 7.87 19.81
N LEU A 223 2.15 6.77 19.70
CA LEU A 223 2.63 6.00 20.86
C LEU A 223 3.58 6.82 21.75
N SER A 224 4.49 7.58 21.14
CA SER A 224 5.48 8.38 21.87
C SER A 224 4.86 9.60 22.56
N GLY A 225 3.72 10.08 22.07
CA GLY A 225 2.98 11.23 22.61
C GLY A 225 2.16 10.98 23.88
N GLY A 226 2.21 9.77 24.46
CA GLY A 226 1.66 9.49 25.80
C GLY A 226 0.13 9.53 25.97
N LYS A 227 -0.65 9.67 24.88
CA LYS A 227 -2.11 9.52 24.94
C LYS A 227 -2.48 8.06 25.19
N ASP A 228 -3.52 7.83 26.00
CA ASP A 228 -4.09 6.51 26.32
C ASP A 228 -4.19 5.62 25.08
N THR A 229 -3.16 4.80 24.88
CA THR A 229 -3.02 4.01 23.67
C THR A 229 -3.69 2.68 23.93
N LYS A 230 -4.79 2.44 23.20
CA LYS A 230 -5.51 1.17 23.19
C LYS A 230 -4.50 0.02 23.12
N LYS A 231 -4.70 -1.06 23.90
CA LYS A 231 -3.80 -2.23 23.98
C LYS A 231 -3.34 -2.79 22.61
N GLY A 232 -4.11 -2.58 21.54
CA GLY A 232 -3.76 -3.00 20.17
C GLY A 232 -2.73 -2.13 19.43
N ALA A 233 -2.54 -0.87 19.81
CA ALA A 233 -1.68 0.07 19.08
C ALA A 233 -0.20 -0.33 19.11
N SER A 234 0.28 -0.90 20.23
CA SER A 234 1.65 -1.41 20.34
C SER A 234 1.88 -2.63 19.44
N THR A 235 0.89 -3.53 19.35
CA THR A 235 0.97 -4.72 18.50
C THR A 235 0.91 -4.37 17.01
N GLU A 236 0.10 -3.38 16.63
CA GLU A 236 0.06 -2.84 15.27
C GLU A 236 1.41 -2.26 14.86
N VAL A 237 2.02 -1.41 15.71
CA VAL A 237 3.34 -0.83 15.44
C VAL A 237 4.41 -1.91 15.30
N LYS A 238 4.44 -2.91 16.19
CA LYS A 238 5.38 -4.04 16.05
C LYS A 238 5.24 -4.77 14.70
N HIS A 239 4.01 -5.00 14.23
CA HIS A 239 3.80 -5.61 12.91
C HIS A 239 4.26 -4.70 11.78
N LEU A 240 3.93 -3.40 11.83
CA LEU A 240 4.39 -2.44 10.81
C LEU A 240 5.92 -2.33 10.79
N THR A 241 6.58 -2.26 11.95
CA THR A 241 8.05 -2.26 12.06
C THR A 241 8.63 -3.51 11.40
N ALA A 242 8.07 -4.70 11.67
CA ALA A 242 8.55 -5.94 11.04
C ALA A 242 8.39 -5.92 9.51
N LEU A 243 7.27 -5.42 9.00
CA LEU A 243 7.03 -5.30 7.55
C LEU A 243 7.96 -4.28 6.88
N VAL A 244 8.20 -3.14 7.53
CA VAL A 244 9.14 -2.12 7.05
C VAL A 244 10.57 -2.66 7.07
N ASN A 245 10.98 -3.34 8.15
CA ASN A 245 12.28 -4.00 8.22
C ASN A 245 12.44 -5.03 7.09
N GLN A 246 11.43 -5.85 6.83
CA GLN A 246 11.45 -6.80 5.72
C GLN A 246 11.58 -6.11 4.36
N LEU A 247 10.84 -5.02 4.15
CA LEU A 247 10.88 -4.25 2.90
C LEU A 247 12.26 -3.64 2.67
N LEU A 248 12.79 -2.93 3.66
CA LEU A 248 14.07 -2.23 3.53
C LEU A 248 15.27 -3.18 3.52
N ASP A 249 15.21 -4.31 4.24
CA ASP A 249 16.20 -5.38 4.10
C ASP A 249 16.17 -6.00 2.68
N GLY A 250 14.98 -6.15 2.11
CA GLY A 250 14.82 -6.54 0.71
C GLY A 250 15.45 -5.53 -0.24
N TYR A 251 15.29 -4.22 0.01
CA TYR A 251 15.95 -3.18 -0.78
C TYR A 251 17.47 -3.21 -0.62
N ASN A 252 17.99 -3.51 0.57
CA ASN A 252 19.42 -3.72 0.78
C ASN A 252 19.98 -4.94 0.04
N LYS A 253 19.16 -5.85 -0.48
CA LYS A 253 19.62 -6.98 -1.30
C LYS A 253 19.65 -6.66 -2.80
N LEU A 254 19.13 -5.50 -3.20
CA LEU A 254 19.20 -5.04 -4.58
C LEU A 254 20.63 -4.64 -4.94
N ASP A 255 20.96 -4.75 -6.22
CA ASP A 255 22.20 -4.20 -6.73
C ASP A 255 22.18 -2.66 -6.67
N ASP A 256 23.35 -2.07 -6.82
CA ASP A 256 23.49 -0.62 -6.72
C ASP A 256 22.75 0.11 -7.87
N ASN A 257 22.66 -0.50 -9.06
CA ASN A 257 21.94 0.08 -10.20
C ASN A 257 20.45 0.27 -9.93
N HIS A 258 19.79 -0.75 -9.36
CA HIS A 258 18.38 -0.66 -8.97
C HIS A 258 18.19 0.36 -7.84
N LEU A 259 19.14 0.50 -6.91
CA LEU A 259 19.08 1.51 -5.86
C LEU A 259 19.19 2.93 -6.41
N PHE A 260 20.03 3.16 -7.43
CA PHE A 260 20.25 4.50 -8.00
C PHE A 260 19.04 5.06 -8.75
N VAL A 261 18.13 4.21 -9.22
CA VAL A 261 16.87 4.66 -9.85
C VAL A 261 15.79 5.01 -8.82
N MET A 262 16.09 4.94 -7.52
CA MET A 262 15.15 5.25 -6.43
C MET A 262 15.54 6.45 -5.56
N PRO A 263 16.00 7.61 -6.10
CA PRO A 263 16.37 8.75 -5.28
C PRO A 263 15.18 9.32 -4.48
N TRP A 264 13.94 9.03 -4.89
CA TRP A 264 12.71 9.38 -4.17
C TRP A 264 12.61 8.73 -2.78
N LEU A 265 13.37 7.67 -2.50
CA LEU A 265 13.34 6.97 -1.22
C LEU A 265 14.10 7.74 -0.13
N CYS A 266 15.13 8.54 -0.48
CA CYS A 266 16.00 9.23 0.47
C CYS A 266 15.25 10.14 1.49
N PRO A 267 14.30 11.01 1.09
CA PRO A 267 13.55 11.83 2.04
C PRO A 267 12.77 10.99 3.06
N LYS A 268 12.26 9.81 2.65
CA LYS A 268 11.46 8.93 3.51
C LYS A 268 12.34 8.13 4.47
N LEU A 269 13.49 7.68 3.99
CA LEU A 269 14.50 7.05 4.85
C LEU A 269 14.97 8.00 5.94
N SER A 270 15.17 9.29 5.62
CA SER A 270 15.54 10.31 6.60
C SER A 270 14.53 10.38 7.76
N ALA A 271 13.23 10.32 7.47
CA ALA A 271 12.21 10.28 8.51
C ALA A 271 12.27 8.99 9.35
N CYS A 272 12.66 7.86 8.76
CA CYS A 272 12.82 6.59 9.46
C CYS A 272 14.07 6.53 10.36
N ILE A 273 15.06 7.43 10.18
CA ILE A 273 16.22 7.54 11.09
C ILE A 273 15.77 7.89 12.51
N GLN A 274 14.63 8.58 12.64
CA GLN A 274 14.05 8.96 13.93
C GLN A 274 13.16 7.87 14.54
N SER A 275 12.99 6.71 13.89
CA SER A 275 12.18 5.61 14.42
C SER A 275 12.71 5.14 15.77
N ASN A 276 11.83 4.64 16.63
CA ASN A 276 12.20 4.07 17.93
C ASN A 276 12.92 2.72 17.79
N ASP A 277 12.74 2.01 16.67
CA ASP A 277 13.33 0.70 16.42
C ASP A 277 14.81 0.79 16.01
N LYS A 278 15.69 0.08 16.74
CA LYS A 278 17.14 0.12 16.50
C LYS A 278 17.52 -0.56 15.19
N ASP A 279 16.88 -1.68 14.86
CA ASP A 279 17.20 -2.47 13.68
C ASP A 279 16.80 -1.70 12.42
N LEU A 280 15.64 -1.05 12.44
CA LEU A 280 15.19 -0.16 11.38
C LEU A 280 16.19 0.97 11.13
N ARG A 281 16.64 1.66 12.19
CA ARG A 281 17.66 2.73 12.05
C ARG A 281 18.95 2.20 11.41
N SER A 282 19.38 0.99 11.78
CA SER A 282 20.58 0.35 11.20
C SER A 282 20.40 0.05 9.71
N ILE A 283 19.28 -0.55 9.32
CA ILE A 283 18.95 -0.89 7.92
C ILE A 283 18.90 0.38 7.07
N VAL A 284 18.24 1.43 7.59
CA VAL A 284 18.12 2.74 6.95
C VAL A 284 19.50 3.37 6.73
N HIS A 285 20.37 3.34 7.74
CA HIS A 285 21.72 3.91 7.64
C HIS A 285 22.55 3.23 6.54
N ILE A 286 22.51 1.89 6.46
CA ILE A 286 23.19 1.12 5.41
C ILE A 286 22.66 1.51 4.02
N LEU A 287 21.34 1.57 3.88
CA LEU A 287 20.69 1.87 2.60
C LEU A 287 21.02 3.30 2.12
N VAL A 288 20.93 4.28 3.01
CA VAL A 288 21.33 5.67 2.75
C VAL A 288 22.79 5.74 2.32
N GLN A 289 23.71 5.11 3.06
CA GLN A 289 25.13 5.10 2.69
C GLN A 289 25.37 4.55 1.28
N ARG A 290 24.73 3.43 0.92
CA ARG A 290 24.85 2.85 -0.43
C ARG A 290 24.32 3.77 -1.52
N MET A 291 23.15 4.38 -1.30
CA MET A 291 22.55 5.32 -2.26
C MET A 291 23.43 6.56 -2.47
N PHE A 292 24.09 7.08 -1.43
CA PHE A 292 24.97 8.25 -1.51
C PHE A 292 26.38 7.93 -2.02
N ASN A 293 26.90 6.72 -1.79
CA ASN A 293 28.24 6.33 -2.24
C ASN A 293 28.30 5.94 -3.73
N GLY A 294 27.16 5.95 -4.44
CA GLY A 294 27.06 5.73 -5.88
C GLY A 294 27.25 6.99 -6.75
N PRO A 295 26.73 7.01 -7.99
CA PRO A 295 26.89 8.13 -8.94
C PRO A 295 26.34 9.48 -8.45
N LEU A 296 25.55 9.49 -7.37
CA LEU A 296 25.16 10.71 -6.66
C LEU A 296 26.36 11.39 -5.95
N SER A 297 27.29 10.61 -5.37
CA SER A 297 28.56 11.12 -4.83
C SER A 297 29.43 11.68 -5.94
N ASP A 298 29.46 11.04 -7.11
CA ASP A 298 30.31 11.49 -8.23
C ASP A 298 29.79 12.79 -8.85
N LYS A 299 28.46 12.99 -8.93
CA LYS A 299 27.86 14.28 -9.32
C LYS A 299 28.14 15.39 -8.29
N MET A 300 28.15 15.09 -6.99
CA MET A 300 28.51 16.07 -5.95
C MET A 300 30.01 16.40 -5.94
N LYS A 301 30.88 15.43 -6.26
CA LYS A 301 32.32 15.63 -6.39
C LYS A 301 32.66 16.41 -7.67
N SER A 302 32.01 16.14 -8.79
CA SER A 302 32.20 16.89 -10.04
C SER A 302 31.69 18.33 -9.94
N ALA A 303 30.62 18.57 -9.18
CA ALA A 303 30.12 19.92 -8.91
C ALA A 303 31.08 20.75 -8.02
N LYS A 304 31.89 20.09 -7.19
CA LYS A 304 32.93 20.74 -6.36
C LYS A 304 34.27 20.95 -7.09
N SER A 305 34.54 20.27 -8.19
CA SER A 305 35.76 20.43 -8.98
C SER A 305 35.67 21.50 -10.09
N GLY A 306 34.53 22.19 -10.20
CA GLY A 306 34.35 23.33 -11.11
C GLY A 306 35.02 24.60 -10.59
N THR A 307 36.35 24.66 -10.66
CA THR A 307 37.13 25.90 -10.46
C THR A 307 36.69 26.94 -11.51
N PRO A 308 36.29 28.17 -11.14
CA PRO A 308 35.99 29.20 -12.13
C PRO A 308 37.29 29.71 -12.75
N THR A 309 37.53 29.35 -14.02
CA THR A 309 38.56 30.00 -14.83
C THR A 309 38.10 31.43 -15.13
N LEU A 310 38.63 32.39 -14.37
CA LEU A 310 38.57 33.81 -14.72
C LEU A 310 39.34 34.02 -16.03
N GLN A 311 38.61 34.14 -17.15
CA GLN A 311 39.15 34.78 -18.34
C GLN A 311 39.03 36.29 -18.15
N ALA A 312 40.14 36.94 -17.83
CA ALA A 312 40.28 38.38 -17.95
C ALA A 312 40.46 38.72 -19.44
N THR A 313 39.56 39.55 -19.95
CA THR A 313 39.69 40.30 -21.21
C THR A 313 40.80 41.33 -21.13
#